data_AF-A0AAN8FUF8-F1
#
_entry.id   AF-A0AAN8FUF8-F1
#
_cell.length_a   1.000
_cell.length_b   1.000
_cell.length_c   1.000
_cell.angle_alpha   90.00
_cell.angle_beta   90.00
_cell.angle_gamma   90.00
#
_symmetry.space_group_name_H-M   'P 1'
#
loop_
_entity.id
_entity.type
_entity.pdbx_description
1 polymer ?
#
loop_
_entity_poly.entity_id
_entity_poly.type
_entity_poly.pdbx_seq_one_letter_code
_entity_poly.pdbx_strand_id
1 'polypeptide(L)'
;MKEFPTINKRTITSAIATVYDPMGWYIPLLHRAKVFLQSLWKDPYEWDAGLPKEKADERHIQCFEGGVILESAEKIPYEICADQFCITLEAPSAVERVTFPPDIVLHEHKVQWKFTQEGK
;
A
#
# COMPACT_ATOMS: atom_id res chain seq x y z
N MET A 1 -3.70 -29.49 -0.46
CA MET A 1 -4.10 -28.07 -0.31
C MET A 1 -3.13 -27.46 0.67
N LYS A 2 -2.38 -26.40 0.29
CA LYS A 2 -1.50 -25.71 1.25
C LYS A 2 -2.38 -24.80 2.10
N GLU A 3 -2.54 -25.15 3.37
CA GLU A 3 -3.05 -24.24 4.40
C GLU A 3 -2.16 -22.98 4.34
N PHE A 4 -2.71 -21.82 3.99
CA PHE A 4 -1.96 -20.58 4.14
C PHE A 4 -2.02 -20.21 5.62
N PRO A 5 -0.88 -20.22 6.34
CA PRO A 5 -0.89 -19.95 7.76
C PRO A 5 -1.38 -18.52 8.00
N THR A 6 -2.12 -18.32 9.09
CA THR A 6 -2.46 -16.99 9.58
C THR A 6 -1.18 -16.16 9.71
N ILE A 7 -1.13 -15.03 9.00
CA ILE A 7 0.06 -14.18 9.03
C ILE A 7 0.10 -13.47 10.38
N ASN A 8 1.08 -13.84 11.20
CA ASN A 8 1.36 -13.25 12.50
C ASN A 8 2.74 -12.56 12.51
N LYS A 9 2.99 -11.75 13.54
CA LYS A 9 4.25 -11.02 13.71
C LYS A 9 5.46 -11.96 13.73
N ARG A 10 5.32 -13.15 14.34
CA ARG A 10 6.35 -14.20 14.35
C ARG A 10 6.71 -14.66 12.93
N THR A 11 5.72 -14.97 12.10
CA THR A 11 5.92 -15.48 10.73
C THR A 11 6.63 -14.44 9.87
N ILE A 12 6.24 -13.17 9.96
CA ILE A 12 6.91 -12.08 9.23
C ILE A 12 8.34 -11.87 9.70
N THR A 13 8.55 -11.82 11.02
CA THR A 13 9.91 -11.66 11.58
C THR A 13 10.80 -12.82 11.18
N SER A 14 10.29 -14.04 11.26
CA SER A 14 11.01 -15.24 10.83
C SER A 14 11.32 -15.20 9.33
N ALA A 15 10.37 -14.77 8.50
CA ALA A 15 10.55 -14.68 7.05
C ALA A 15 11.59 -13.62 6.67
N ILE A 16 11.65 -12.49 7.37
CA ILE A 16 12.68 -11.47 7.13
C ILE A 16 14.05 -12.00 7.60
N ALA A 17 14.09 -12.71 8.72
CA ALA A 17 15.33 -13.26 9.29
C ALA A 17 15.96 -14.39 8.46
N THR A 18 15.20 -15.04 7.56
CA THR A 18 15.78 -16.03 6.64
C THR A 18 16.69 -15.40 5.58
N VAL A 19 16.54 -14.10 5.32
CA VAL A 19 17.37 -13.37 4.35
C VAL A 19 18.62 -12.86 5.06
N TYR A 20 19.64 -13.71 5.09
CA TYR A 20 20.96 -13.36 5.61
C TYR A 20 21.76 -12.54 4.59
N ASP A 21 22.02 -11.27 4.91
CA ASP A 21 22.73 -10.33 4.04
C ASP A 21 23.93 -9.67 4.76
N PRO A 22 25.10 -10.34 4.79
CA PRO A 22 26.28 -9.82 5.47
C PRO A 22 26.93 -8.64 4.74
N MET A 23 26.71 -8.51 3.41
CA MET A 23 27.31 -7.47 2.57
C MET A 23 26.38 -6.27 2.32
N GLY A 24 25.11 -6.37 2.71
CA GLY A 24 24.14 -5.27 2.58
C GLY A 24 23.58 -5.06 1.16
N TRP A 25 23.69 -6.04 0.26
CA TRP A 25 23.24 -5.87 -1.12
C TRP A 25 21.72 -5.94 -1.28
N TYR A 26 21.03 -6.60 -0.35
CA TYR A 26 19.58 -6.73 -0.34
C TYR A 26 18.92 -5.60 0.45
N ILE A 27 19.67 -4.59 0.91
CA ILE A 27 19.13 -3.46 1.67
C ILE A 27 17.92 -2.82 0.97
N PRO A 28 17.94 -2.43 -0.32
CA PRO A 28 16.77 -1.80 -0.95
C PRO A 28 15.55 -2.71 -1.02
N LEU A 29 15.78 -4.02 -1.21
CA LEU A 29 14.72 -5.03 -1.27
C LEU A 29 14.11 -5.30 0.11
N LEU A 30 14.94 -5.40 1.14
CA LEU A 30 14.52 -5.65 2.51
C LEU A 30 14.09 -4.38 3.25
N HIS A 31 14.38 -3.19 2.71
CA HIS A 31 14.09 -1.92 3.37
C HIS A 31 12.61 -1.81 3.72
N ARG A 32 11.73 -2.06 2.75
CA ARG A 32 10.27 -2.01 2.97
C ARG A 32 9.83 -3.04 4.03
N ALA A 33 10.34 -4.26 3.94
CA ALA A 33 10.03 -5.30 4.92
C ALA A 33 10.49 -4.94 6.34
N LYS A 34 11.67 -4.31 6.48
CA LYS A 34 12.19 -3.83 7.77
C LYS A 34 11.40 -2.64 8.32
N VAL A 35 10.98 -1.70 7.48
CA VAL A 35 10.10 -0.58 7.87
C VAL A 35 8.73 -1.11 8.30
N PHE A 36 8.17 -2.07 7.57
CA PHE A 36 6.93 -2.73 7.94
C PHE A 36 7.07 -3.45 9.28
N LEU A 37 8.13 -4.23 9.47
CA LEU A 37 8.45 -4.89 10.74
C LEU A 37 8.54 -3.88 11.87
N GLN A 38 9.25 -2.76 11.68
CA GLN A 38 9.33 -1.67 12.65
C GLN A 38 7.94 -1.11 13.00
N SER A 39 7.04 -0.98 12.03
CA SER A 39 5.66 -0.56 12.28
C SER A 39 4.91 -1.56 13.17
N LEU A 40 5.13 -2.88 12.99
CA LEU A 40 4.52 -3.93 13.80
C LEU A 40 5.07 -4.01 15.23
N TRP A 41 6.25 -3.42 15.47
CA TRP A 41 6.82 -3.31 16.81
C TRP A 41 6.26 -2.13 17.61
N LYS A 42 5.71 -1.11 16.94
CA LYS A 42 5.08 0.04 17.60
C LYS A 42 3.69 -0.29 18.15
N ASP A 43 3.01 -1.24 17.54
CA ASP A 43 1.67 -1.65 17.93
C ASP A 43 1.69 -2.75 19.01
N PRO A 44 0.71 -2.79 19.92
CA PRO A 44 0.65 -3.77 21.03
C PRO A 44 0.16 -5.16 20.57
N TYR A 45 0.65 -5.67 19.44
CA TYR A 45 0.30 -7.01 18.96
C TYR A 45 1.15 -8.10 19.61
N GLU A 46 0.51 -9.19 20.02
CA GLU A 46 1.22 -10.40 20.43
C GLU A 46 1.91 -11.08 19.25
N TRP A 47 2.94 -11.89 19.55
CA TRP A 47 3.76 -12.55 18.54
C TRP A 47 2.97 -13.46 17.59
N ASP A 48 1.94 -14.12 18.13
CA ASP A 48 1.11 -15.11 17.43
C ASP A 48 -0.29 -14.58 17.08
N ALA A 49 -0.59 -13.31 17.41
CA ALA A 49 -1.84 -12.67 17.00
C ALA A 49 -1.87 -12.49 15.47
N GLY A 50 -3.03 -12.79 14.87
CA GLY A 50 -3.27 -12.53 13.46
C GLY A 50 -3.23 -11.03 13.19
N LEU A 51 -2.45 -10.61 12.19
CA LEU A 51 -2.37 -9.20 11.85
C LEU A 51 -3.68 -8.72 11.21
N PRO A 52 -4.15 -7.50 11.56
CA PRO A 52 -5.30 -6.92 10.90
C PRO A 52 -5.01 -6.75 9.40
N LYS A 53 -6.01 -7.03 8.56
CA LYS A 53 -5.90 -6.92 7.09
C LYS A 53 -5.46 -5.52 6.65
N GLU A 54 -5.78 -4.51 7.45
CA GLU A 54 -5.40 -3.10 7.26
C GLU A 54 -3.88 -2.89 7.17
N LYS A 55 -3.06 -3.71 7.85
CA LYS A 55 -1.59 -3.64 7.77
C LYS A 55 -1.04 -4.31 6.52
N ALA A 56 -1.80 -5.21 5.89
CA ALA A 56 -1.45 -5.74 4.57
C ALA A 56 -1.80 -4.75 3.45
N ASP A 57 -2.52 -3.67 3.77
CA ASP A 57 -3.01 -2.68 2.83
C ASP A 57 -2.03 -1.51 2.68
N GLU A 58 -0.84 -1.81 2.13
CA GLU A 58 0.11 -0.78 1.74
C GLU A 58 -0.39 -0.13 0.44
N ARG A 59 -0.97 1.07 0.58
CA ARG A 59 -1.43 1.88 -0.56
C ARG A 59 -0.29 2.76 -1.05
N HIS A 60 -0.01 2.70 -2.34
CA HIS A 60 1.06 3.48 -2.96
C HIS A 60 0.48 4.38 -4.06
N ILE A 61 0.88 5.66 -4.04
CA ILE A 61 0.54 6.64 -5.05
C ILE A 61 1.82 7.16 -5.68
N GLN A 62 1.92 7.08 -7.01
CA GLN A 62 3.08 7.55 -7.75
C GLN A 62 2.65 8.49 -8.87
N CYS A 63 3.27 9.67 -8.97
CA CYS A 63 3.02 10.58 -10.08
C CYS A 63 3.78 10.14 -11.34
N PHE A 64 3.14 10.30 -12.51
CA PHE A 64 3.76 10.18 -13.83
C PHE A 64 3.38 11.39 -14.69
N GLU A 65 4.05 11.58 -15.82
CA GLU A 65 3.73 12.66 -16.75
C GLU A 65 2.31 12.50 -17.31
N GLY A 66 1.38 13.34 -16.83
CA GLY A 66 -0.03 13.26 -17.19
C GLY A 66 -0.97 12.73 -16.10
N GLY A 67 -0.47 12.22 -14.96
CA GLY A 67 -1.36 11.56 -14.00
C GLY A 67 -0.72 10.92 -12.78
N VAL A 68 -1.45 9.98 -12.19
CA VAL A 68 -1.03 9.18 -11.03
C VAL A 68 -1.30 7.69 -11.23
N ILE A 69 -0.42 6.87 -10.68
CA ILE A 69 -0.56 5.42 -10.57
C ILE A 69 -0.96 5.11 -9.13
N LEU A 70 -2.03 4.35 -8.98
CA LEU A 70 -2.58 3.93 -7.70
C LEU A 70 -2.40 2.43 -7.57
N GLU A 71 -1.70 2.00 -6.52
CA GLU A 71 -1.51 0.60 -6.21
C GLU A 71 -2.18 0.32 -4.87
N SER A 72 -3.18 -0.56 -4.89
CA SER A 72 -3.98 -0.94 -3.72
C SER A 72 -4.30 -2.43 -3.79
N ALA A 73 -4.03 -3.17 -2.72
CA ALA A 73 -4.39 -4.59 -2.64
C ALA A 73 -5.91 -4.78 -2.47
N GLU A 74 -6.57 -3.83 -1.81
CA GLU A 74 -8.01 -3.81 -1.62
C GLU A 74 -8.75 -3.22 -2.84
N LYS A 75 -9.73 -3.98 -3.34
CA LYS A 75 -10.67 -3.56 -4.40
C LYS A 75 -11.84 -2.78 -3.83
N ILE A 76 -11.54 -1.73 -3.07
CA ILE A 76 -12.55 -0.84 -2.47
C ILE A 76 -12.80 0.37 -3.37
N PRO A 77 -14.04 0.86 -3.47
CA PRO A 77 -14.33 2.04 -4.27
C PRO A 77 -13.64 3.28 -3.70
N TYR A 78 -13.06 4.08 -4.58
CA TYR A 78 -12.36 5.30 -4.20
C TYR A 78 -12.58 6.44 -5.21
N GLU A 79 -12.52 7.65 -4.71
CA GLU A 79 -12.54 8.91 -5.46
C GLU A 79 -11.13 9.52 -5.44
N ILE A 80 -10.64 9.93 -6.60
CA ILE A 80 -9.40 10.69 -6.72
C ILE A 80 -9.67 12.07 -7.30
N CYS A 81 -9.27 13.10 -6.56
CA CYS A 81 -9.50 14.49 -6.92
C CYS A 81 -8.20 15.26 -7.04
N ALA A 82 -8.08 16.08 -8.07
CA ALA A 82 -7.07 17.12 -8.22
C ALA A 82 -7.78 18.43 -8.57
N ASP A 83 -7.68 19.42 -7.69
CA ASP A 83 -8.38 20.71 -7.82
C ASP A 83 -9.90 20.56 -8.03
N GLN A 84 -10.44 20.93 -9.21
CA GLN A 84 -11.86 20.80 -9.57
C GLN A 84 -12.20 19.45 -10.24
N PHE A 85 -11.22 18.59 -10.50
CA PHE A 85 -11.40 17.37 -11.27
C PHE A 85 -11.36 16.14 -10.38
N CYS A 86 -12.45 15.38 -10.34
CA CYS A 86 -12.58 14.15 -9.54
C CYS A 86 -12.97 12.96 -10.43
N ILE A 87 -12.37 11.80 -10.16
CA ILE A 87 -12.67 10.51 -10.80
C ILE A 87 -13.06 9.51 -9.71
N THR A 88 -14.16 8.81 -9.90
CA THR A 88 -14.62 7.74 -9.01
C THR A 88 -14.40 6.39 -9.67
N LEU A 89 -13.80 5.46 -8.94
CA LEU A 89 -13.54 4.08 -9.36
C LEU A 89 -14.33 3.14 -8.45
N GLU A 90 -15.38 2.54 -8.98
CA GLU A 90 -16.31 1.68 -8.22
C GLU A 90 -15.76 0.26 -7.98
N ALA A 91 -14.94 -0.24 -8.91
CA ALA A 91 -14.32 -1.57 -8.82
C ALA A 91 -12.86 -1.53 -9.31
N PRO A 92 -11.95 -0.92 -8.54
CA PRO A 92 -10.59 -0.68 -9.01
C PRO A 92 -9.77 -1.97 -9.15
N SER A 93 -8.83 -1.95 -10.09
CA SER A 93 -7.80 -2.97 -10.22
C SER A 93 -6.74 -2.83 -9.12
N ALA A 94 -5.87 -3.83 -8.98
CA ALA A 94 -4.76 -3.77 -8.03
C ALA A 94 -3.76 -2.65 -8.37
N VAL A 95 -3.69 -2.27 -9.66
CA VAL A 95 -2.90 -1.15 -10.18
C VAL A 95 -3.74 -0.38 -11.18
N GLU A 96 -3.98 0.89 -10.91
CA GLU A 96 -4.78 1.77 -11.77
C GLU A 96 -3.94 2.97 -12.25
N ARG A 97 -4.13 3.37 -13.51
CA ARG A 97 -3.49 4.57 -14.07
C ARG A 97 -4.55 5.62 -14.33
N VAL A 98 -4.49 6.72 -13.58
CA VAL A 98 -5.45 7.82 -13.67
C VAL A 98 -4.78 9.00 -14.34
N THR A 99 -5.34 9.46 -15.46
CA THR A 99 -4.85 10.59 -16.24
C THR A 99 -5.65 11.85 -15.89
N PHE A 100 -4.95 12.95 -15.65
CA PHE A 100 -5.56 14.27 -15.42
C PHE A 100 -5.55 15.12 -16.70
N PRO A 101 -6.49 16.06 -16.85
CA PRO A 101 -6.48 17.01 -17.97
C PRO A 101 -5.18 17.83 -18.04
N PRO A 102 -4.78 18.30 -19.24
CA PRO A 102 -3.59 19.13 -19.43
C PRO A 102 -3.59 20.37 -18.54
N ASP A 103 -4.75 20.97 -18.28
CA ASP A 103 -4.90 22.16 -17.43
C ASP A 103 -4.44 21.93 -15.98
N ILE A 104 -4.65 20.72 -15.45
CA ILE A 104 -4.24 20.30 -14.11
C ILE A 104 -2.74 19.98 -14.10
N VAL A 105 -2.23 19.23 -15.08
CA VAL A 105 -0.81 18.81 -15.06
C VAL A 105 0.17 19.94 -15.35
N LEU A 106 -0.31 21.09 -15.84
CA LEU A 106 0.47 22.31 -16.02
C LEU A 106 0.90 22.97 -14.70
N HIS A 107 0.21 22.71 -13.60
CA HIS A 107 0.49 23.34 -12.31
C HIS A 107 0.61 22.31 -11.17
N GLU A 108 1.20 22.71 -10.06
CA GLU A 108 1.24 21.87 -8.86
C GLU A 108 -0.13 21.88 -8.18
N HIS A 109 -0.77 20.70 -8.10
CA HIS A 109 -2.03 20.52 -7.38
C HIS A 109 -1.91 19.41 -6.35
N LYS A 110 -2.66 19.56 -5.25
CA LYS A 110 -2.83 18.50 -4.26
C LYS A 110 -3.78 17.45 -4.80
N VAL A 111 -3.27 16.23 -4.96
CA VAL A 111 -4.09 15.06 -5.28
C VAL A 111 -4.65 14.46 -3.99
N GLN A 112 -5.96 14.33 -3.92
CA GLN A 112 -6.67 13.70 -2.80
C GLN A 112 -7.16 12.32 -3.22
N TRP A 113 -6.77 11.29 -2.47
CA TRP A 113 -7.28 9.94 -2.62
C TRP A 113 -8.25 9.64 -1.48
N LYS A 114 -9.55 9.69 -1.76
CA LYS A 114 -10.62 9.44 -0.80
C LYS A 114 -11.17 8.04 -1.00
N PHE A 115 -11.34 7.30 0.09
CA PHE A 115 -11.91 5.97 0.07
C PHE A 115 -13.35 6.06 0.58
N THR A 116 -14.30 5.59 -0.20
CA THR A 116 -15.67 5.40 0.28
C THR A 116 -15.72 4.06 0.98
N GLN A 117 -15.48 4.06 2.29
CA GLN A 117 -15.73 2.88 3.10
C GLN A 117 -17.24 2.65 3.18
N GLU A 118 -17.76 1.72 2.39
CA GLU A 118 -19.02 1.06 2.72
C GLU A 118 -18.72 0.15 3.91
N GLY A 119 -18.84 0.71 5.11
CA GLY A 119 -18.48 0.03 6.34
C GLY A 119 -19.26 -1.27 6.53
N LYS A 120 -18.53 -2.36 6.76
CA LYS A 120 -18.97 -3.44 7.66
C LYS A 120 -17.83 -4.29 8.17
#